data_AF-A0A379YTM8-F1
#
_entry.id   AF-A0A379YTM8-F1
#
_cell.length_a   1.000
_cell.length_b   1.000
_cell.length_c   1.000
_cell.angle_alpha   90.00
_cell.angle_beta   90.00
_cell.angle_gamma   90.00
#
_symmetry.space_group_name_H-M   'P 1'
#
loop_
_entity.id
_entity.type
_entity.pdbx_description
1 polymer ?
#
loop_
_entity_poly.entity_id
_entity_poly.type
_entity_poly.pdbx_seq_one_letter_code
_entity_poly.pdbx_strand_id
1 'polypeptide(L)' 'MNKNHVFTVMVSHEDRMWTGICDELGLVTEAKTFARLAQRVHDIAPELGQLNCDLRPDEVQVEFVSDKSSSLPFMA' A
#
# COMPACT_ATOMS: atom_id res chain seq x y z
N MET A 1 4.64 15.57 -19.46
CA MET A 1 5.46 14.57 -18.75
C MET A 1 4.62 14.14 -17.57
N ASN A 2 3.97 12.97 -17.63
CA ASN A 2 3.24 12.46 -16.48
C ASN A 2 4.31 11.94 -15.51
N LYS A 3 4.43 12.57 -14.34
CA LYS A 3 5.33 12.10 -13.30
C LYS A 3 4.53 11.08 -12.50
N ASN A 4 4.67 9.80 -12.81
CA ASN A 4 4.13 8.77 -11.94
C ASN A 4 4.95 8.76 -10.65
N HIS A 5 4.28 9.01 -9.54
CA HIS A 5 4.84 8.90 -8.21
C HIS A 5 4.45 7.56 -7.62
N VAL A 6 5.45 6.79 -7.20
CA VAL A 6 5.25 5.44 -6.68
C VAL A 6 5.43 5.48 -5.17
N PHE A 7 4.38 5.13 -4.45
CA PHE A 7 4.35 5.07 -2.99
C PHE A 7 4.48 3.64 -2.50
N THR A 8 5.38 3.42 -1.55
CA THR A 8 5.55 2.10 -0.93
C THR A 8 4.58 1.96 0.25
N VAL A 9 3.71 0.96 0.17
CA VAL A 9 2.80 0.56 1.23
C VAL A 9 3.39 -0.64 1.96
N MET A 10 3.81 -0.41 3.19
CA MET A 10 4.24 -1.48 4.10
C MET A 10 3.03 -2.29 4.53
N VAL A 11 3.07 -3.61 4.29
CA VAL A 11 2.01 -4.53 4.67
C VAL A 11 2.47 -5.51 5.74
N SER A 12 1.62 -5.67 6.76
CA SER A 12 1.79 -6.67 7.81
C SER A 12 0.50 -7.48 7.97
N HIS A 13 0.63 -8.69 8.52
CA HIS A 13 -0.50 -9.56 8.83
C HIS A 13 -0.36 -10.06 10.25
N GLU A 14 -1.20 -9.53 11.14
CA GLU A 14 -1.22 -9.81 12.57
C GLU A 14 -2.68 -10.04 13.00
N ASP A 15 -2.90 -10.93 13.97
CA ASP A 15 -4.24 -11.19 14.54
C ASP A 15 -5.38 -11.44 13.51
N ARG A 16 -5.03 -12.09 12.37
CA ARG A 16 -5.95 -12.38 11.25
C ARG A 16 -6.43 -11.14 10.49
N MET A 17 -5.72 -10.03 10.63
CA MET A 17 -5.98 -8.77 9.94
C MET A 17 -4.75 -8.36 9.14
N TRP A 18 -4.97 -7.94 7.90
CA TRP A 18 -3.96 -7.30 7.08
C TRP A 18 -4.00 -5.81 7.34
N THR A 19 -2.83 -5.20 7.56
CA THR A 19 -2.68 -3.77 7.77
C THR A 19 -1.73 -3.22 6.71
N GLY A 20 -2.08 -2.09 6.11
CA GLY A 20 -1.28 -1.36 5.13
C GLY A 20 -0.99 0.05 5.64
N ILE A 21 0.29 0.43 5.64
CA ILE A 21 0.76 1.72 6.12
C ILE A 21 1.65 2.36 5.03
N CYS A 22 1.43 3.62 4.71
CA CYS A 22 2.34 4.43 3.89
C CYS A 22 2.43 5.82 4.51
N ASP A 23 3.56 6.09 5.17
CA ASP A 23 3.78 7.35 5.90
C ASP A 23 3.78 8.57 4.96
N GLU A 24 4.33 8.41 3.74
CA GLU A 24 4.40 9.48 2.74
C GLU A 24 3.01 9.94 2.29
N LEU A 25 2.07 9.00 2.11
CA LEU A 25 0.67 9.31 1.79
C LEU A 25 -0.15 9.66 3.03
N GLY A 26 0.34 9.40 4.25
CA GLY A 26 -0.49 9.40 5.45
C GLY A 26 -1.58 8.31 5.42
N LEU A 27 -1.32 7.19 4.74
CA LEU A 27 -2.26 6.10 4.56
C LEU A 27 -2.12 5.09 5.71
N VAL A 28 -3.22 4.78 6.38
CA VAL A 28 -3.33 3.62 7.28
C VAL A 28 -4.69 2.96 7.01
N THR A 29 -4.68 1.67 6.64
CA THR A 29 -5.93 0.93 6.45
C THR A 29 -5.75 -0.56 6.75
N GLU A 30 -6.85 -1.25 6.95
CA GLU A 30 -6.86 -2.65 7.35
C GLU A 30 -7.99 -3.45 6.67
N ALA A 31 -7.77 -4.74 6.46
CA ALA A 31 -8.79 -5.66 5.96
C ALA A 31 -8.51 -7.13 6.33
N LYS A 32 -9.55 -7.97 6.33
CA LYS A 32 -9.42 -9.41 6.65
C LYS A 32 -8.61 -10.21 5.63
N THR A 33 -8.44 -9.71 4.42
CA THR A 33 -7.67 -10.38 3.37
C THR A 33 -6.81 -9.36 2.64
N PHE A 34 -5.65 -9.80 2.15
CA PHE A 34 -4.76 -8.95 1.36
C PHE A 34 -5.47 -8.34 0.14
N ALA A 35 -6.29 -9.11 -0.57
CA ALA A 35 -7.05 -8.59 -1.73
C ALA A 35 -7.99 -7.44 -1.35
N ARG A 36 -8.64 -7.52 -0.19
CA ARG A 36 -9.49 -6.44 0.33
C ARG A 36 -8.66 -5.24 0.80
N LEU A 37 -7.49 -5.49 1.40
CA LEU A 37 -6.55 -4.44 1.77
C LEU A 37 -6.08 -3.68 0.52
N ALA A 38 -5.60 -4.40 -0.49
CA ALA A 38 -5.10 -3.82 -1.75
C ALA A 38 -6.18 -2.99 -2.44
N GLN A 39 -7.42 -3.47 -2.50
CA GLN A 39 -8.54 -2.69 -3.04
C GLN A 39 -8.72 -1.38 -2.27
N ARG A 40 -8.78 -1.43 -0.93
CA ARG A 40 -8.94 -0.23 -0.11
C ARG A 40 -7.81 0.76 -0.32
N VAL A 41 -6.57 0.28 -0.41
CA VAL A 41 -5.40 1.11 -0.70
C VAL A 41 -5.54 1.80 -2.06
N HIS A 42 -5.93 1.07 -3.11
CA HIS A 42 -6.16 1.66 -4.43
C HIS A 42 -7.30 2.68 -4.45
N ASP A 43 -8.35 2.47 -3.65
CA ASP A 43 -9.48 3.40 -3.58
C ASP A 43 -9.09 4.71 -2.89
N ILE A 44 -8.28 4.67 -1.82
CA ILE A 44 -7.95 5.85 -1.00
C ILE A 44 -6.65 6.56 -1.38
N ALA A 45 -5.67 5.87 -1.97
CA ALA A 45 -4.38 6.46 -2.30
C ALA A 45 -4.46 7.67 -3.24
N PRO A 46 -5.31 7.71 -4.29
CA PRO A 46 -5.46 8.88 -5.14
C PRO A 46 -6.01 10.11 -4.41
N GLU A 47 -6.93 9.91 -3.47
CA GLU A 47 -7.48 10.99 -2.64
C GLU A 47 -6.41 11.55 -1.70
N LEU A 48 -5.64 10.66 -1.06
CA LEU A 48 -4.53 11.05 -0.19
C LEU A 48 -3.40 11.75 -0.95
N GLY A 49 -3.07 11.30 -2.16
CA GLY A 49 -2.07 11.95 -3.00
C GLY A 49 -2.44 13.38 -3.39
N GLN A 50 -3.73 13.65 -3.64
CA GLN A 50 -4.21 15.02 -3.87
C GLN A 50 -4.12 15.88 -2.61
N LEU A 51 -4.54 15.34 -1.47
CA LEU A 51 -4.63 16.09 -0.22
C LEU A 51 -3.26 16.37 0.42
N ASN A 52 -2.35 15.39 0.36
CA ASN A 52 -1.10 15.42 1.11
C ASN A 52 0.14 15.66 0.23
N CYS A 53 0.06 15.42 -1.08
CA CYS A 53 1.22 15.47 -1.98
C CYS A 53 1.01 16.37 -3.22
N ASP A 54 -0.17 17.01 -3.36
CA ASP A 54 -0.53 17.84 -4.53
C ASP A 54 -0.37 17.10 -5.87
N LEU A 55 -0.67 15.80 -5.86
CA LEU A 55 -0.62 14.91 -7.03
C LEU A 55 -2.00 14.72 -7.63
N ARG A 56 -2.06 14.52 -8.95
CA ARG A 56 -3.30 14.09 -9.59
C ARG A 56 -3.60 12.62 -9.30
N PRO A 57 -4.87 12.18 -9.34
CA PRO A 57 -5.22 10.77 -9.18
C PRO A 57 -4.45 9.82 -10.10
N ASP A 58 -4.20 10.25 -11.35
CA ASP A 58 -3.50 9.46 -12.37
C ASP A 58 -1.98 9.38 -12.17
N GLU A 59 -1.43 10.20 -11.27
CA GLU A 59 -0.01 10.23 -10.94
C GLU A 59 0.33 9.35 -9.72
N VAL A 60 -0.68 8.88 -8.98
CA VAL A 60 -0.50 8.04 -7.79
C VAL A 60 -0.42 6.57 -8.17
N GLN A 61 0.72 5.96 -7.91
CA GLN A 61 0.92 4.50 -7.98
C GLN A 61 1.32 3.98 -6.60
N VAL A 62 0.95 2.73 -6.31
CA VAL A 62 1.26 2.08 -5.04
C VAL A 62 1.93 0.74 -5.30
N GLU A 63 2.93 0.43 -4.49
CA GLU A 63 3.61 -0.86 -4.44
C GLU A 63 3.51 -1.42 -3.03
N PHE A 64 3.35 -2.73 -2.90
CA PHE A 64 3.20 -3.39 -1.61
C PHE A 64 4.49 -4.10 -1.22
N VAL A 65 5.04 -3.74 -0.06
CA VAL A 65 6.23 -4.39 0.51
C VAL A 65 5.87 -4.95 1.87
N SER A 66 6.12 -6.24 2.07
CA SER A 66 6.00 -6.86 3.39
C SER A 66 7.36 -6.90 4.09
N ASP A 67 7.40 -6.63 5.39
CA ASP A 67 8.59 -6.76 6.25
C ASP A 67 9.23 -8.17 6.21
N LYS A 68 8.47 -9.17 5.74
CA LYS A 68 8.95 -10.54 5.49
C LYS A 68 9.86 -10.64 4.26
N SER A 69 10.91 -9.81 4.15
CA SER A 69 12.03 -10.06 3.24
C SER A 69 13.14 -10.85 3.95
N SER A 70 12.99 -12.17 4.08
CA SER A 70 14.08 -13.18 3.95
C SER A 70 13.71 -14.60 4.44
N SER A 71 13.93 -15.55 3.51
CA SER A 71 14.49 -16.90 3.69
C SER A 71 13.68 -18.01 4.38
N LEU A 72 12.96 -18.82 3.58
CA LEU A 72 13.40 -20.18 3.19
C LEU A 72 12.49 -20.73 2.07
N PRO A 73 13.04 -21.41 1.03
CA PRO A 73 12.23 -22.25 0.17
C PRO A 73 11.76 -23.42 1.03
N PHE A 74 10.44 -23.53 1.24
CA PHE A 74 9.89 -24.83 1.60
C PHE A 74 10.16 -25.74 0.41
N MET A 75 11.06 -26.69 0.63
CA MET A 75 11.34 -27.79 -0.26
C MET A 75 10.03 -28.40 -0.79
N ALA A 76 9.94 -28.52 -2.10
CA ALA A 76 9.14 -29.52 -2.79
C ALA A 76 9.99 -30.08 -3.92
#